data_AF-A0A937Y623-F1
#
_entry.id   AF-A0A937Y623-F1
#
_cell.length_a   1.000
_cell.length_b   1.000
_cell.length_c   1.000
_cell.angle_alpha   90.00
_cell.angle_beta   90.00
_cell.angle_gamma   90.00
#
_symmetry.space_group_name_H-M   'P 1'
#
loop_
_entity.id
_entity.type
_entity.pdbx_description
1 polymer ?
#
loop_
_entity_poly.entity_id
_entity_poly.type
_entity_poly.pdbx_seq_one_letter_code
_entity_poly.pdbx_strand_id
1 'polypeptide(L)' 'MKALFRTASSPTIRRNAIRIALVVGSILNLINQGPVIWSGSDVSLMNVALNYFVPFCVSSYSAAKNQLARADEPR' A
#
# COMPACT_ATOMS: atom_id res chain seq x y z
N MET A 1 -17.04 -11.15 -2.89
CA MET A 1 -16.55 -10.07 -1.99
C MET A 1 -16.09 -10.55 -0.60
N LYS A 2 -16.85 -11.39 0.13
CA LYS A 2 -16.44 -11.88 1.47
C LYS A 2 -15.12 -12.68 1.50
N ALA A 3 -14.80 -13.42 0.43
CA ALA A 3 -13.54 -14.14 0.30
C ALA A 3 -12.31 -13.22 0.16
N LEU A 4 -12.43 -12.09 -0.56
CA LEU A 4 -11.36 -11.09 -0.68
C LEU A 4 -10.95 -10.51 0.67
N PHE A 5 -11.92 -10.15 1.52
CA PHE A 5 -11.66 -9.60 2.86
C PHE A 5 -11.07 -10.65 3.83
N ARG A 6 -11.50 -11.91 3.72
CA ARG A 6 -10.97 -13.00 4.56
C ARG A 6 -9.55 -13.39 4.16
N THR A 7 -9.25 -13.35 2.86
CA THR A 7 -7.91 -13.64 2.32
C THR A 7 -6.95 -12.46 2.51
N ALA A 8 -7.40 -11.22 2.33
CA ALA A 8 -6.64 -10.01 2.64
C ALA A 8 -6.22 -9.90 4.12
N SER A 9 -6.95 -10.58 5.01
CA SER A 9 -6.62 -10.69 6.44
C SER A 9 -5.56 -11.74 6.75
N SER A 10 -5.01 -12.43 5.74
CA SER A 10 -3.87 -13.32 5.95
C SER A 10 -2.67 -12.51 6.44
N PRO A 11 -2.08 -12.86 7.60
CA PRO A 11 -1.02 -12.07 8.24
C PRO A 11 0.20 -11.88 7.33
N THR A 12 0.45 -12.83 6.41
CA THR A 12 1.52 -12.75 5.41
C THR A 12 1.27 -11.67 4.36
N ILE A 13 0.03 -11.54 3.86
CA ILE A 13 -0.33 -10.50 2.89
C ILE A 13 -0.17 -9.12 3.52
N ARG A 14 -0.71 -8.94 4.73
CA ARG A 14 -0.64 -7.68 5.45
C ARG A 14 0.80 -7.24 5.71
N ARG A 15 1.69 -8.18 6.09
CA ARG A 15 3.10 -7.87 6.38
C ARG A 15 3.85 -7.42 5.12
N ASN A 16 3.61 -8.07 3.98
CA ASN A 16 4.19 -7.63 2.71
C ASN A 16 3.62 -6.28 2.25
N ALA A 17 2.31 -6.08 2.37
CA ALA A 17 1.67 -4.83 2.01
C ALA A 17 2.18 -3.64 2.84
N ILE A 18 2.38 -3.82 4.15
CA ILE A 18 2.99 -2.80 5.02
C ILE A 18 4.43 -2.50 4.57
N ARG A 19 5.23 -3.52 4.25
CA ARG A 19 6.62 -3.32 3.80
C ARG A 19 6.69 -2.52 2.50
N ILE A 20 5.83 -2.86 1.54
CA ILE A 20 5.70 -2.13 0.26
C ILE A 20 5.23 -0.71 0.51
N ALA A 21 4.21 -0.52 1.35
CA ALA A 21 3.68 0.79 1.70
C ALA A 21 4.74 1.69 2.36
N LEU A 22 5.59 1.14 3.23
CA LEU A 22 6.69 1.89 3.84
C LEU A 22 7.72 2.32 2.80
N VAL A 23 8.22 1.39 1.97
CA VAL A 23 9.25 1.71 0.97
C VAL A 23 8.73 2.68 -0.08
N VAL A 24 7.59 2.36 -0.70
CA VAL A 24 7.01 3.19 -1.77
C VAL A 24 6.48 4.50 -1.21
N GLY A 25 5.86 4.47 -0.03
CA GLY A 25 5.35 5.67 0.63
C GLY A 25 6.45 6.63 1.07
N SER A 26 7.60 6.14 1.54
CA SER A 26 8.75 7.00 1.84
C SER A 26 9.34 7.64 0.58
N ILE A 27 9.43 6.90 -0.53
CA ILE A 27 9.89 7.46 -1.82
C ILE A 27 8.91 8.52 -2.31
N LEU A 28 7.60 8.23 -2.31
CA LEU A 28 6.57 9.18 -2.71
C LEU A 28 6.57 10.42 -1.83
N ASN A 29 6.78 10.27 -0.52
CA ASN A 29 6.87 11.40 0.39
C ASN A 29 8.08 12.28 0.08
N LEU A 30 9.24 11.67 -0.22
CA LEU A 30 10.44 12.41 -0.60
C LEU A 30 10.26 13.16 -1.91
N ILE A 31 9.62 12.55 -2.92
CA ILE A 31 9.37 13.20 -4.22
C ILE A 31 8.34 14.32 -4.08
N ASN A 32 7.22 14.06 -3.39
CA ASN A 32 6.09 14.98 -3.32
C ASN A 32 6.27 16.10 -2.30
N GLN A 33 7.05 15.87 -1.23
CA GLN A 33 7.21 16.84 -0.14
C GLN A 33 8.65 17.25 0.14
N GLY A 34 9.64 16.57 -0.44
CA GLY A 34 11.05 17.02 -0.36
C GLY A 34 11.22 18.48 -0.81
N PRO A 35 10.66 18.89 -1.96
CA PRO A 35 10.71 20.28 -2.40
C PRO A 35 9.95 21.25 -1.48
N VAL A 36 8.82 20.82 -0.90
CA VAL A 36 7.97 21.61 0.01
C VAL A 36 8.70 21.88 1.34
N ILE A 37 9.36 20.86 1.87
CA ILE A 37 10.21 20.98 3.06
C ILE A 37 11.40 21.90 2.78
N TRP A 38 11.99 21.79 1.60
CA TRP A 38 13.12 22.64 1.18
C TRP A 38 12.72 24.10 0.96
N SER A 39 11.49 24.36 0.49
CA SER A 39 10.94 25.71 0.33
C SER A 39 10.39 26.32 1.63
N GLY A 40 10.50 25.62 2.76
CA GLY A 40 9.98 26.07 4.06
C GLY A 40 8.45 26.19 4.10
N SER A 41 7.75 25.50 3.21
CA SER A 41 6.29 25.53 3.10
C SER A 41 5.64 24.45 3.97
N ASP A 42 4.37 24.64 4.34
CA ASP A 42 3.68 23.69 5.21
C ASP A 42 3.49 22.32 4.56
N VAL A 43 3.89 21.30 5.30
CA VAL A 43 3.70 19.91 4.91
C VAL A 43 2.25 19.48 5.17
N SER A 44 1.55 19.08 4.12
CA SER A 44 0.22 18.48 4.25
C SER A 44 0.30 17.07 4.82
N LEU A 45 -0.10 16.92 6.08
CA LEU A 45 -0.24 15.61 6.76
C LEU A 45 -1.17 14.64 6.00
N MET A 46 -2.20 15.17 5.33
CA MET A 46 -3.09 14.36 4.49
C MET A 46 -2.34 13.74 3.31
N ASN A 47 -1.47 14.51 2.65
CA ASN A 47 -0.66 14.01 1.55
C ASN A 47 0.36 12.97 2.04
N VAL A 48 0.94 13.17 3.23
CA VAL A 48 1.80 12.15 3.86
C VAL A 48 1.02 10.85 4.04
N ALA A 49 -0.17 10.93 4.66
CA ALA A 49 -0.99 9.76 4.93
C ALA A 49 -1.37 9.01 3.64
N LEU A 50 -1.76 9.73 2.58
CA LEU A 50 -2.09 9.14 1.28
C LEU A 50 -0.89 8.47 0.60
N ASN A 51 0.32 9.04 0.72
CA ASN A 51 1.54 8.45 0.17
C ASN A 51 1.83 7.05 0.74
N TYR A 52 1.42 6.77 1.98
CA TYR A 52 1.53 5.44 2.58
C TYR A 52 0.27 4.58 2.38
N PHE A 53 -0.92 5.19 2.44
CA PHE A 53 -2.18 4.49 2.38
C PHE A 53 -2.47 3.89 0.99
N VAL A 54 -2.18 4.64 -0.07
CA VAL A 54 -2.40 4.19 -1.45
C VAL A 54 -1.59 2.92 -1.77
N PRO A 55 -0.25 2.87 -1.58
CA PRO A 55 0.52 1.66 -1.86
C PRO A 55 0.16 0.49 -0.94
N PHE A 56 -0.28 0.75 0.30
CA PHE A 56 -0.84 -0.30 1.16
C PHE A 56 -2.10 -0.94 0.55
N CYS A 57 -3.05 -0.12 0.11
CA CYS A 57 -4.31 -0.57 -0.49
C CYS A 57 -4.07 -1.33 -1.80
N VAL A 58 -3.24 -0.79 -2.69
CA VAL A 58 -2.90 -1.43 -3.97
C VAL A 58 -2.19 -2.77 -3.74
N SER A 59 -1.22 -2.82 -2.82
CA SER A 59 -0.52 -4.07 -2.50
C SER A 59 -1.46 -5.11 -1.90
N SER A 60 -2.37 -4.70 -1.01
CA SER A 60 -3.33 -5.60 -0.37
C SER A 60 -4.33 -6.16 -1.38
N TYR A 61 -4.85 -5.31 -2.27
CA TYR A 61 -5.77 -5.71 -3.33
C TYR A 61 -5.12 -6.67 -4.33
N SER A 62 -3.90 -6.34 -4.79
CA SER A 62 -3.15 -7.17 -5.74
C SER A 62 -2.86 -8.56 -5.16
N ALA A 63 -2.42 -8.63 -3.91
CA ALA A 63 -2.17 -9.90 -3.22
C ALA A 63 -3.43 -10.74 -3.03
N ALA A 64 -4.55 -10.12 -2.64
CA ALA A 64 -5.82 -10.82 -2.49
C ALA A 64 -6.33 -11.36 -3.84
N LYS A 65 -6.26 -10.56 -4.90
CA LYS A 65 -6.63 -10.97 -6.26
C LYS A 65 -5.77 -12.14 -6.75
N ASN A 66 -4.46 -12.09 -6.54
CA ASN A 66 -3.54 -13.16 -6.94
C ASN A 66 -3.84 -14.48 -6.20
N GLN A 67 -4.20 -14.43 -4.91
CA GLN A 67 -4.55 -15.64 -4.17
C GLN A 67 -5.87 -16.27 -4.63
N LEU A 68 -6.86 -15.45 -5.03
CA LEU A 68 -8.08 -15.96 -5.64
C LEU A 68 -7.83 -16.61 -7.00
N ALA A 69 -7.03 -15.98 -7.85
CA ALA A 69 -6.67 -16.55 -9.15
C ALA A 69 -5.97 -17.91 -9.01
N ARG A 70 -5.07 -18.06 -8.03
CA ARG A 70 -4.38 -19.33 -7.73
C ARG A 70 -5.28 -20.41 -7.11
N ALA A 71 -6.43 -20.02 -6.54
CA ALA A 71 -7.39 -20.98 -5.99
C ALA A 71 -8.32 -21.56 -7.07
N ASP A 72 -8.53 -20.82 -8.17
CA ASP A 72 -9.32 -21.26 -9.33
C ASP A 72 -8.50 -22.06 -10.36
N GLU A 73 -7.18 -22.16 -10.20
CA GLU A 73 -6.31 -22.94 -11.08
C GLU A 73 -6.46 -24.45 -10.77
N PRO A 74 -6.98 -25.28 -11.71
CA PRO A 74 -7.11 -26.72 -11.49
C PRO A 74 -5.71 -27.34 -11.42
N ARG A 75 -5.43 -28.05 -10.32
CA ARG A 75 -4.20 -28.81 -10.11
C ARG A 75 -4.09 -30.01 -11.03
#